data_AF-A0A380BK95-F1
#
_entry.id   AF-A0A380BK95-F1
#
_cell.length_a   1.000
_cell.length_b   1.000
_cell.length_c   1.000
_cell.angle_alpha   90.00
_cell.angle_beta   90.00
_cell.angle_gamma   90.00
#
_symmetry.space_group_name_H-M   'P 1'
#
loop_
_entity.id
_entity.type
_entity.pdbx_description
1 polymer ?
#
loop_
_entity_poly.entity_id
_entity_poly.type
_entity_poly.pdbx_seq_one_letter_code
_entity_poly.pdbx_strand_id
1 'polypeptide(L)'
;MTRNSYLLLFICCQFFNYGCSQEKKNDIGQTKAGLEEYIENSENMIDLAQLEFSIKPVQANSNKAFDENDEYNFTDQQTKYLSTDDFLAAVNKDFFLVTEVGKPKSFVSISLNLLEANELLGFGENAEEGYSVAPQFKPGILHFWDGTSADANYKEDKNAEELAYNHFLIDASKPIRSVDFDVEFRHYTSTSYRLDSSHPKVKIGEDWIEMKSNTDGEVKLSYPKSLSEKLSDVQGYYKNDRAFRRSGSSSYSISSAETIAWLKKTLPVYKQAIALIDQQKLKTDQEVDSFLKSKLPQKPIEDAQIEFAKYYFAGPVKLYIGICEK
;
A
#
# COMPACT_ATOMS: atom_id res chain seq x y z
N MET A 1 -6.73 -23.65 28.18
CA MET A 1 -5.52 -24.01 27.41
C MET A 1 -5.23 -22.87 26.44
N THR A 2 -4.67 -21.76 26.92
CA THR A 2 -3.23 -21.44 26.91
C THR A 2 -2.61 -21.47 25.52
N ARG A 3 -2.74 -20.36 24.79
CA ARG A 3 -1.74 -19.92 23.81
C ARG A 3 -1.88 -18.41 23.56
N ASN A 4 -0.74 -17.77 23.40
CA ASN A 4 -0.50 -16.35 23.05
C ASN A 4 -0.39 -15.34 24.21
N SER A 5 0.46 -15.65 25.18
CA SER A 5 1.00 -14.67 26.16
C SER A 5 2.47 -14.29 25.88
N TYR A 6 2.94 -14.37 24.63
CA TYR A 6 4.38 -14.20 24.30
C TYR A 6 4.71 -13.12 23.25
N LEU A 7 3.92 -12.05 23.14
CA LEU A 7 4.28 -10.89 22.30
C LEU A 7 4.57 -9.60 23.08
N LEU A 8 4.60 -9.67 24.42
CA LEU A 8 4.79 -8.51 25.31
C LEU A 8 6.24 -8.28 25.77
N LEU A 9 7.21 -8.96 25.16
CA LEU A 9 8.62 -8.94 25.60
C LEU A 9 9.62 -8.46 24.54
N PHE A 10 9.17 -8.08 23.34
CA PHE A 10 10.09 -7.76 22.23
C PHE A 10 10.44 -6.27 22.05
N ILE A 11 9.72 -5.35 22.71
CA ILE A 11 10.01 -3.91 22.58
C ILE A 11 10.98 -3.41 23.67
N CYS A 12 11.22 -4.18 24.74
CA CYS A 12 12.30 -3.86 25.71
C CYS A 12 13.70 -4.35 25.28
N CYS A 13 13.84 -5.02 24.13
CA CYS A 13 15.10 -5.64 23.71
C CYS A 13 15.79 -4.99 22.49
N GLN A 14 15.24 -3.91 21.91
CA GLN A 14 15.81 -3.29 20.70
C GLN A 14 16.82 -2.16 20.98
N PHE A 15 17.12 -1.82 22.24
CA PHE A 15 18.12 -0.79 22.59
C PHE A 15 19.45 -1.34 23.16
N PHE A 16 19.73 -2.66 23.07
CA PHE A 16 20.94 -3.27 23.64
C PHE A 16 21.88 -3.93 22.60
N ASN A 17 22.13 -3.27 21.47
CA ASN A 17 23.22 -3.67 20.56
C ASN A 17 24.21 -2.53 20.31
N TYR A 18 25.02 -2.23 21.32
CA TYR A 18 26.38 -1.72 21.12
C TYR A 18 27.32 -2.38 22.12
N GLY A 19 28.35 -3.06 21.60
CA GLY A 19 29.63 -3.27 22.28
C GLY A 19 29.67 -4.35 23.37
N CYS A 20 30.37 -5.45 23.08
CA CYS A 20 30.91 -6.34 24.11
C CYS A 20 31.85 -5.58 25.06
N SER A 21 31.42 -5.29 26.29
CA SER A 21 32.29 -5.32 27.47
C SER A 21 31.48 -5.32 28.77
N GLN A 22 31.76 -6.32 29.60
CA GLN A 22 31.75 -6.32 31.07
C GLN A 22 30.42 -6.07 31.83
N GLU A 23 30.11 -7.04 32.70
CA GLU A 23 29.23 -6.98 33.89
C GLU A 23 28.02 -6.04 33.82
N LYS A 24 26.82 -6.63 33.66
CA LYS A 24 25.53 -5.96 33.88
C LYS A 24 25.42 -5.46 35.33
N LYS A 25 26.09 -4.36 35.64
CA LYS A 25 25.64 -3.46 36.70
C LYS A 25 24.34 -2.86 36.21
N ASN A 26 23.36 -2.99 37.08
CA ASN A 26 22.09 -2.31 37.05
C ASN A 26 22.34 -0.79 37.03
N ASP A 27 22.63 -0.25 35.84
CA ASP A 27 23.06 1.14 35.69
C ASP A 27 21.82 2.03 35.66
N ILE A 28 21.46 2.50 36.85
CA ILE A 28 20.39 3.47 37.05
C ILE A 28 20.63 4.75 36.22
N GLY A 29 21.88 5.05 35.86
CA GLY A 29 22.25 6.13 34.94
C GLY A 29 21.77 5.87 33.51
N GLN A 30 21.93 4.65 32.98
CA GLN A 30 21.37 4.27 31.67
C GLN A 30 19.85 4.29 31.68
N THR A 31 19.25 3.81 32.77
CA THR A 31 17.79 3.87 32.94
C THR A 31 17.29 5.31 32.90
N LYS A 32 17.96 6.22 33.62
CA LYS A 32 17.64 7.65 33.61
C LYS A 32 17.77 8.26 32.22
N ALA A 33 18.88 8.02 31.51
CA ALA A 33 19.10 8.55 30.17
C ALA A 33 18.02 8.08 29.18
N GLY A 34 17.61 6.80 29.25
CA GLY A 34 16.52 6.28 28.44
C GLY A 34 15.16 6.92 28.74
N LEU A 35 14.90 7.30 30.00
CA LEU A 35 13.70 8.06 30.36
C LEU A 35 13.75 9.50 29.83
N GLU A 36 14.92 10.15 29.88
CA GLU A 36 15.12 11.50 29.34
C GLU A 36 14.89 11.53 27.83
N GLU A 37 15.48 10.59 27.09
CA GLU A 37 15.27 10.44 25.64
C GLU A 37 13.79 10.15 25.31
N TYR A 38 13.14 9.28 26.08
CA TYR A 38 11.72 9.00 25.89
C TYR A 38 10.84 10.24 26.10
N ILE A 39 11.14 11.06 27.11
CA ILE A 39 10.42 12.31 27.37
C ILE A 39 10.63 13.28 26.21
N GLU A 40 11.86 13.50 25.78
CA GLU A 40 12.18 14.40 24.66
C GLU A 40 11.46 13.98 23.38
N ASN A 41 11.51 12.70 23.03
CA ASN A 41 10.80 12.16 21.87
C ASN A 41 9.28 12.33 22.00
N SER A 42 8.72 12.09 23.18
CA SER A 42 7.29 12.24 23.43
C SER A 42 6.82 13.69 23.36
N GLU A 43 7.62 14.63 23.85
CA GLU A 43 7.35 16.07 23.75
C GLU A 43 7.39 16.53 22.28
N ASN A 44 8.41 16.10 21.52
CA ASN A 44 8.49 16.34 20.08
C ASN A 44 7.26 15.78 19.35
N MET A 45 6.79 14.57 19.67
CA MET A 45 5.58 13.99 19.07
C MET A 45 4.33 14.80 19.39
N ILE A 46 4.19 15.31 20.62
CA ILE A 46 3.07 16.16 21.04
C ILE A 46 3.08 17.49 20.28
N ASP A 47 4.25 18.09 20.11
CA ASP A 47 4.40 19.37 19.42
C ASP A 47 4.09 19.21 17.91
N LEU A 48 4.62 18.14 17.30
CA LEU A 48 4.38 17.84 15.87
C LEU A 48 2.92 17.48 15.59
N ALA A 49 2.18 16.91 16.55
CA ALA A 49 0.77 16.55 16.35
C ALA A 49 -0.16 17.74 16.08
N GLN A 50 0.31 18.97 16.30
CA GLN A 50 -0.43 20.20 15.99
C GLN A 50 -0.02 20.84 14.67
N LEU A 51 1.02 20.32 14.00
CA LEU A 51 1.53 20.89 12.75
C LEU A 51 0.83 20.28 11.54
N GLU A 52 0.46 21.15 10.60
CA GLU A 52 -0.03 20.74 9.28
C GLU A 52 1.08 20.94 8.25
N PHE A 53 1.55 19.86 7.63
CA PHE A 53 2.48 19.93 6.52
C PHE A 53 1.71 20.10 5.20
N SER A 54 2.20 20.97 4.33
CA SER A 54 1.62 21.17 2.99
C SER A 54 2.72 21.47 2.00
N ILE A 55 2.85 20.62 0.98
CA ILE A 55 3.66 20.90 -0.20
C ILE A 55 2.68 21.07 -1.35
N LYS A 56 2.56 22.30 -1.86
CA LYS A 56 1.66 22.62 -2.97
C LYS A 56 2.43 22.57 -4.29
N PRO A 57 1.93 21.88 -5.33
CA PRO A 57 2.46 21.99 -6.68
C PRO A 57 2.42 23.45 -7.16
N VAL A 58 3.45 23.86 -7.92
CA VAL A 58 3.64 25.26 -8.39
C VAL A 58 2.44 25.79 -9.20
N GLN A 59 1.68 24.91 -9.86
CA GLN A 59 0.50 25.26 -10.65
C GLN A 59 -0.74 24.44 -10.27
N ALA A 60 -0.88 24.07 -8.98
CA ALA A 60 -2.02 23.27 -8.52
C ALA A 60 -3.37 23.90 -8.87
N ASN A 61 -3.46 25.23 -8.76
CA ASN A 61 -4.63 26.02 -9.07
C ASN A 61 -4.24 27.06 -10.14
N SER A 62 -4.82 26.96 -11.33
CA SER A 62 -4.70 27.99 -12.35
C SER A 62 -5.28 29.31 -11.83
N ASN A 63 -4.64 30.44 -12.14
CA ASN A 63 -5.25 31.77 -11.90
C ASN A 63 -6.48 32.01 -12.79
N LYS A 64 -6.78 31.10 -13.72
CA LYS A 64 -7.99 31.11 -14.52
C LYS A 64 -9.11 30.41 -13.76
N ALA A 65 -10.32 30.96 -13.87
CA ALA A 65 -11.52 30.27 -13.42
C ALA A 65 -11.62 28.89 -14.09
N PHE A 66 -12.16 27.92 -13.35
CA PHE A 66 -12.46 26.60 -13.90
C PHE A 66 -13.38 26.71 -15.11
N ASP A 67 -12.99 26.09 -16.23
CA ASP A 67 -13.79 26.01 -17.45
C ASP A 67 -14.13 24.55 -17.74
N GLU A 68 -15.42 24.24 -17.73
CA GLU A 68 -15.90 22.88 -18.02
C GLU A 68 -15.72 22.46 -19.49
N ASN A 69 -15.43 23.40 -20.39
CA ASN A 69 -15.16 23.14 -21.80
C ASN A 69 -13.67 23.03 -22.10
N ASP A 70 -12.79 23.35 -21.14
CA ASP A 70 -11.35 23.17 -21.28
C ASP A 70 -10.99 21.71 -20.99
N GLU A 71 -10.67 20.95 -22.03
CA GLU A 71 -10.34 19.53 -21.93
C GLU A 71 -9.09 19.27 -21.09
N TYR A 72 -8.19 20.25 -20.92
CA TYR A 72 -6.99 20.10 -20.07
C TYR A 72 -7.32 19.96 -18.58
N ASN A 73 -8.54 20.29 -18.16
CA ASN A 73 -9.02 20.07 -16.80
C ASN A 73 -9.36 18.59 -16.51
N PHE A 74 -9.48 17.78 -17.54
CA PHE A 74 -9.91 16.39 -17.45
C PHE A 74 -8.77 15.44 -17.84
N THR A 75 -8.91 14.18 -17.46
CA THR A 75 -8.02 13.08 -17.86
C THR A 75 -8.83 12.02 -18.59
N ASP A 76 -8.24 11.47 -19.66
CA ASP A 76 -8.79 10.32 -20.39
C ASP A 76 -8.55 9.01 -19.63
N GLN A 77 -7.51 8.97 -18.79
CA GLN A 77 -7.25 7.86 -17.88
C GLN A 77 -8.14 8.00 -16.65
N GLN A 78 -9.28 7.33 -16.66
CA GLN A 78 -9.88 6.85 -15.41
C GLN A 78 -9.00 5.70 -14.92
N THR A 79 -8.48 5.73 -13.69
CA THR A 79 -7.90 4.54 -13.06
C THR A 79 -9.02 3.51 -12.93
N LYS A 80 -9.20 2.72 -13.99
CA LYS A 80 -10.31 1.80 -14.16
C LYS A 80 -9.74 0.43 -13.87
N TYR A 81 -9.80 0.02 -12.60
CA TYR A 81 -9.56 -1.37 -12.25
C TYR A 81 -10.62 -2.20 -12.97
N LEU A 82 -10.17 -2.93 -13.99
CA LEU A 82 -11.04 -3.67 -14.89
C LEU A 82 -11.75 -4.80 -14.15
N SER A 83 -12.97 -5.11 -14.56
CA SER A 83 -13.57 -6.38 -14.21
C SER A 83 -12.75 -7.54 -14.81
N THR A 84 -12.88 -8.75 -14.28
CA THR A 84 -12.23 -9.94 -14.86
C THR A 84 -12.55 -10.09 -16.34
N ASP A 85 -13.79 -9.80 -16.75
CA ASP A 85 -14.24 -9.90 -18.13
C ASP A 85 -13.58 -8.85 -19.04
N ASP A 86 -13.47 -7.60 -18.57
CA ASP A 86 -12.79 -6.54 -19.32
C ASP A 86 -11.29 -6.80 -19.46
N PHE A 87 -10.66 -7.36 -18.41
CA PHE A 87 -9.25 -7.76 -18.47
C PHE A 87 -9.04 -8.89 -19.48
N LEU A 88 -9.88 -9.93 -19.45
CA LEU A 88 -9.81 -11.02 -20.42
C LEU A 88 -10.06 -10.54 -21.85
N ALA A 89 -10.98 -9.59 -22.05
CA ALA A 89 -11.20 -8.97 -23.36
C ALA A 89 -9.95 -8.24 -23.86
N ALA A 90 -9.23 -7.54 -22.98
CA ALA A 90 -7.99 -6.85 -23.33
C ALA A 90 -6.85 -7.83 -23.64
N VAL A 91 -6.62 -8.84 -22.78
CA VAL A 91 -5.62 -9.90 -23.03
C VAL A 91 -5.87 -10.58 -24.37
N ASN A 92 -7.12 -10.87 -24.71
CA ASN A 92 -7.49 -11.52 -25.98
C ASN A 92 -7.33 -10.60 -27.21
N LYS A 93 -7.37 -9.27 -27.04
CA LYS A 93 -7.28 -8.31 -28.14
C LYS A 93 -5.85 -8.19 -28.66
N ASP A 94 -4.87 -8.13 -27.77
CA ASP A 94 -3.47 -7.86 -28.09
C ASP A 94 -2.59 -9.13 -27.97
N PHE A 95 -3.25 -10.29 -27.95
CA PHE A 95 -2.64 -11.63 -27.97
C PHE A 95 -2.00 -11.94 -29.32
N PHE A 96 -0.69 -12.23 -29.33
CA PHE A 96 -0.02 -12.79 -30.49
C PHE A 96 0.60 -14.15 -30.17
N LEU A 97 0.27 -15.14 -31.01
CA LEU A 97 0.79 -16.50 -30.93
C LEU A 97 1.77 -16.75 -32.06
N VAL A 98 3.06 -16.90 -31.73
CA VAL A 98 4.07 -17.42 -32.65
C VAL A 98 4.12 -18.93 -32.49
N THR A 99 3.90 -19.67 -33.59
CA THR A 99 4.11 -21.12 -33.60
C THR A 99 5.13 -21.49 -34.67
N GLU A 100 6.18 -22.19 -34.25
CA GLU A 100 7.09 -22.87 -35.16
C GLU A 100 6.83 -24.37 -35.06
N VAL A 101 6.11 -24.89 -36.05
CA VAL A 101 5.67 -26.29 -36.08
C VAL A 101 6.71 -27.13 -36.81
N GLY A 102 7.60 -27.78 -36.06
CA GLY A 102 8.39 -28.92 -36.54
C GLY A 102 7.67 -30.24 -36.23
N LYS A 103 7.73 -31.25 -37.10
CA LYS A 103 7.26 -32.59 -36.73
C LYS A 103 8.38 -33.32 -35.98
N PRO A 104 8.20 -33.89 -34.78
CA PRO A 104 7.02 -33.91 -33.89
C PRO A 104 7.04 -32.86 -32.76
N LYS A 105 7.90 -31.85 -32.84
CA LYS A 105 8.11 -30.84 -31.80
C LYS A 105 7.60 -29.47 -32.22
N SER A 106 6.64 -28.95 -31.46
CA SER A 106 6.14 -27.59 -31.69
C SER A 106 6.77 -26.65 -30.68
N PHE A 107 7.32 -25.54 -31.18
CA PHE A 107 7.67 -24.40 -30.35
C PHE A 107 6.53 -23.41 -30.40
N VAL A 108 6.08 -22.99 -29.21
CA VAL A 108 5.00 -22.03 -29.06
C VAL A 108 5.49 -20.89 -28.19
N SER A 109 5.34 -19.68 -28.68
CA SER A 109 5.62 -18.45 -27.93
C SER A 109 4.39 -17.55 -27.95
N ILE A 110 4.06 -17.04 -26.77
CA ILE A 110 2.97 -16.09 -26.55
C ILE A 110 3.58 -14.76 -26.18
N SER A 111 3.27 -13.74 -26.97
CA SER A 111 3.69 -12.37 -26.71
C SER A 111 2.48 -11.51 -26.39
N LEU A 112 2.62 -10.67 -25.35
CA LEU A 112 1.65 -9.65 -24.96
C LEU A 112 2.33 -8.28 -24.96
N ASN A 113 1.56 -7.24 -25.26
CA ASN A 113 2.01 -5.88 -25.03
C ASN A 113 2.02 -5.58 -23.52
N LEU A 114 3.21 -5.62 -22.92
CA LEU A 114 3.40 -5.41 -21.49
C LEU A 114 3.02 -4.00 -21.01
N LEU A 115 3.19 -2.99 -21.87
CA LEU A 115 2.83 -1.61 -21.53
C LEU A 115 1.31 -1.49 -21.34
N GLU A 116 0.54 -2.07 -22.26
CA GLU A 116 -0.92 -2.14 -22.11
C GLU A 116 -1.31 -2.97 -20.88
N ALA A 117 -0.67 -4.13 -20.64
CA ALA A 117 -0.94 -4.93 -19.44
C ALA A 117 -0.67 -4.15 -18.12
N ASN A 118 0.38 -3.32 -18.08
CA ASN A 118 0.71 -2.51 -16.90
C ASN A 118 -0.29 -1.37 -16.68
N GLU A 119 -0.71 -0.71 -17.75
CA GLU A 119 -1.78 0.29 -17.71
C GLU A 119 -3.10 -0.34 -17.24
N LEU A 120 -3.45 -1.53 -17.76
CA LEU A 120 -4.67 -2.27 -17.40
C LEU A 120 -4.68 -2.73 -15.93
N LEU A 121 -3.49 -3.02 -15.39
CA LEU A 121 -3.32 -3.44 -14.00
C LEU A 121 -3.09 -2.26 -13.03
N GLY A 122 -3.09 -1.02 -13.53
CA GLY A 122 -2.95 0.19 -12.71
C GLY A 122 -1.52 0.48 -12.23
N PHE A 123 -0.50 -0.14 -12.83
CA PHE A 123 0.91 0.09 -12.50
C PHE A 123 1.53 1.27 -13.26
N GLY A 124 0.79 1.86 -14.21
CA GLY A 124 1.24 2.98 -15.03
C GLY A 124 2.53 2.63 -15.79
N GLU A 125 3.53 3.50 -15.73
CA GLU A 125 4.80 3.34 -16.45
C GLU A 125 5.82 2.42 -15.74
N ASN A 126 5.50 1.85 -14.57
CA ASN A 126 6.45 1.03 -13.82
C ASN A 126 6.56 -0.40 -14.39
N ALA A 127 7.32 -0.54 -15.48
CA ALA A 127 7.45 -1.78 -16.21
C ALA A 127 7.98 -2.95 -15.37
N GLU A 128 8.88 -2.68 -14.40
CA GLU A 128 9.52 -3.71 -13.56
C GLU A 128 8.53 -4.45 -12.65
N GLU A 129 7.54 -3.76 -12.07
CA GLU A 129 6.48 -4.38 -11.26
C GLU A 129 5.52 -5.20 -12.12
N GLY A 130 5.24 -4.71 -13.33
CA GLY A 130 4.42 -5.36 -14.36
C GLY A 130 4.81 -6.80 -14.67
N TYR A 131 6.11 -7.07 -14.76
CA TYR A 131 6.64 -8.42 -15.02
C TYR A 131 6.29 -9.43 -13.93
N SER A 132 6.18 -9.00 -12.67
CA SER A 132 5.89 -9.90 -11.54
C SER A 132 4.43 -10.33 -11.45
N VAL A 133 3.54 -9.66 -12.19
CA VAL A 133 2.08 -9.83 -12.18
C VAL A 133 1.50 -10.15 -13.56
N ALA A 134 2.35 -10.22 -14.60
CA ALA A 134 1.95 -10.51 -15.96
C ALA A 134 1.21 -11.85 -16.07
N PRO A 135 0.23 -11.99 -16.98
CA PRO A 135 -0.45 -13.26 -17.24
C PRO A 135 0.53 -14.37 -17.59
N GLN A 136 0.36 -15.50 -16.93
CA GLN A 136 1.10 -16.73 -17.18
C GLN A 136 0.21 -17.71 -17.92
N PHE A 137 0.64 -18.10 -19.12
CA PHE A 137 -0.09 -19.08 -19.93
C PHE A 137 0.43 -20.48 -19.63
N LYS A 138 -0.46 -21.45 -19.54
CA LYS A 138 -0.13 -22.85 -19.27
C LYS A 138 -0.82 -23.72 -20.32
N PRO A 139 -0.07 -24.36 -21.24
CA PRO A 139 -0.65 -25.33 -22.15
C PRO A 139 -1.36 -26.44 -21.38
N GLY A 140 -2.66 -26.59 -21.59
CA GLY A 140 -3.49 -27.61 -20.96
C GLY A 140 -3.67 -28.81 -21.87
N ILE A 141 -4.50 -28.64 -22.91
CA ILE A 141 -4.93 -29.73 -23.80
C ILE A 141 -4.43 -29.47 -25.23
N LEU A 142 -3.85 -30.48 -25.86
CA LEU A 142 -3.55 -30.52 -27.29
C LEU A 142 -4.71 -31.18 -28.02
N HIS A 143 -5.15 -30.57 -29.11
CA HIS A 143 -6.09 -31.17 -30.05
C HIS A 143 -5.35 -31.53 -31.32
N PHE A 144 -5.48 -32.76 -31.78
CA PHE A 144 -4.78 -33.26 -32.96
C PHE A 144 -5.67 -33.21 -34.21
N TRP A 145 -5.04 -33.23 -35.39
CA TRP A 145 -5.76 -33.25 -36.67
C TRP A 145 -6.60 -34.51 -36.91
N ASP A 146 -6.31 -35.60 -36.20
CA ASP A 146 -7.08 -36.85 -36.25
C ASP A 146 -8.31 -36.84 -35.32
N GLY A 147 -8.56 -35.72 -34.63
CA GLY A 147 -9.69 -35.54 -33.71
C GLY A 147 -9.47 -36.10 -32.30
N THR A 148 -8.27 -36.62 -31.99
CA THR A 148 -7.91 -37.02 -30.62
C THR A 148 -7.31 -35.86 -29.84
N SER A 149 -7.31 -35.95 -28.51
CA SER A 149 -6.72 -34.94 -27.62
C SER A 149 -5.83 -35.58 -26.55
N ALA A 150 -4.86 -34.84 -26.04
CA ALA A 150 -3.96 -35.27 -24.96
C ALA A 150 -3.45 -34.06 -24.17
N ASP A 151 -2.97 -34.29 -22.94
CA ASP A 151 -2.33 -33.24 -22.15
C ASP A 151 -1.06 -32.72 -22.83
N ALA A 152 -0.82 -31.42 -22.73
CA ALA A 152 0.23 -30.73 -23.45
C ALA A 152 1.65 -31.11 -23.07
N ASN A 153 1.87 -31.66 -21.87
CA ASN A 153 3.17 -32.19 -21.41
C ASN A 153 4.37 -31.32 -21.87
N TYR A 154 4.33 -30.04 -21.47
CA TYR A 154 5.24 -29.02 -21.98
C TYR A 154 6.47 -28.81 -21.08
N LYS A 155 7.49 -28.16 -21.63
CA LYS A 155 8.61 -27.59 -20.86
C LYS A 155 8.72 -26.10 -21.13
N GLU A 156 8.90 -25.33 -20.06
CA GLU A 156 9.23 -23.91 -20.15
C GLU A 156 10.62 -23.75 -20.78
N ASP A 157 10.73 -22.90 -21.79
CA ASP A 157 12.03 -22.55 -22.38
C ASP A 157 12.64 -21.35 -21.66
N LYS A 158 13.57 -21.63 -20.75
CA LYS A 158 14.25 -20.63 -19.93
C LYS A 158 15.35 -19.85 -20.67
N ASN A 159 15.62 -20.18 -21.94
CA ASN A 159 16.68 -19.55 -22.72
C ASN A 159 16.18 -18.43 -23.64
N ALA A 160 14.87 -18.17 -23.69
CA ALA A 160 14.32 -17.02 -24.40
C ALA A 160 14.58 -15.75 -23.58
N GLU A 161 15.33 -14.79 -24.13
CA GLU A 161 15.67 -13.51 -23.48
C GLU A 161 14.44 -12.59 -23.26
N GLU A 162 13.32 -12.89 -23.90
CA GLU A 162 12.02 -12.28 -23.66
C GLU A 162 11.17 -13.19 -22.76
N LEU A 163 10.69 -12.64 -21.62
CA LEU A 163 9.64 -13.20 -20.76
C LEU A 163 9.64 -14.74 -20.63
N ALA A 164 10.52 -15.28 -19.78
CA ALA A 164 10.70 -16.72 -19.54
C ALA A 164 9.43 -17.57 -19.27
N TYR A 165 8.28 -16.95 -19.00
CA TYR A 165 7.03 -17.60 -18.59
C TYR A 165 6.05 -17.93 -19.74
N ASN A 166 6.31 -17.46 -20.97
CA ASN A 166 5.36 -17.61 -22.10
C ASN A 166 5.96 -18.33 -23.33
N HIS A 167 7.07 -19.03 -23.14
CA HIS A 167 7.74 -19.83 -24.17
C HIS A 167 7.69 -21.31 -23.81
N PHE A 168 7.14 -22.12 -24.70
CA PHE A 168 6.85 -23.53 -24.45
C PHE A 168 7.40 -24.42 -25.57
N LEU A 169 8.11 -25.46 -25.16
CA LEU A 169 8.41 -26.59 -26.04
C LEU A 169 7.40 -27.71 -25.76
N ILE A 170 6.61 -28.04 -26.77
CA ILE A 170 5.57 -29.06 -26.70
C ILE A 170 6.04 -30.29 -27.47
N ASP A 171 6.19 -31.41 -26.75
CA ASP A 171 6.50 -32.71 -27.35
C ASP A 171 5.20 -33.49 -27.56
N ALA A 172 4.85 -33.74 -28.81
CA ALA A 172 3.60 -34.40 -29.17
C ALA A 172 3.85 -35.62 -30.05
N SER A 173 3.14 -36.71 -29.78
CA SER A 173 3.22 -37.92 -30.60
C SER A 173 2.56 -37.77 -31.98
N LYS A 174 1.82 -36.67 -32.21
CA LYS A 174 1.00 -36.43 -33.41
C LYS A 174 1.00 -34.95 -33.80
N PRO A 175 0.67 -34.62 -35.08
CA PRO A 175 0.50 -33.23 -35.51
C PRO A 175 -0.61 -32.51 -34.74
N ILE A 176 -0.22 -31.44 -34.05
CA ILE A 176 -1.13 -30.58 -33.27
C ILE A 176 -1.95 -29.72 -34.24
N ARG A 177 -3.25 -29.60 -33.96
CA ARG A 177 -4.20 -28.72 -34.65
C ARG A 177 -4.44 -27.44 -33.85
N SER A 178 -4.63 -27.55 -32.54
CA SER A 178 -4.78 -26.42 -31.63
C SER A 178 -4.32 -26.80 -30.22
N VAL A 179 -4.08 -25.78 -29.40
CA VAL A 179 -3.67 -25.91 -28.00
C VAL A 179 -4.60 -25.05 -27.16
N ASP A 180 -5.20 -25.63 -26.12
CA ASP A 180 -5.93 -24.89 -25.10
C ASP A 180 -4.95 -24.42 -24.03
N PHE A 181 -5.08 -23.16 -23.61
CA PHE A 181 -4.26 -22.58 -22.57
C PHE A 181 -5.11 -22.18 -21.38
N ASP A 182 -4.65 -22.55 -20.18
CA ASP A 182 -5.09 -21.92 -18.96
C ASP A 182 -4.26 -20.64 -18.74
N VAL A 183 -4.90 -19.57 -18.30
CA VAL A 183 -4.23 -18.29 -18.03
C VAL A 183 -4.36 -17.97 -16.56
N GLU A 184 -3.23 -17.83 -15.87
CA GLU A 184 -3.17 -17.42 -14.48
C GLU A 184 -2.65 -15.98 -14.41
N PHE A 185 -3.35 -15.11 -13.70
CA PHE A 185 -2.95 -13.72 -13.54
C PHE A 185 -3.38 -13.20 -12.16
N ARG A 186 -2.65 -12.20 -11.67
CA ARG A 186 -3.08 -11.42 -10.49
C ARG A 186 -3.96 -10.28 -10.97
N HIS A 187 -5.18 -10.25 -10.48
CA HIS A 187 -6.11 -9.14 -10.69
C HIS A 187 -6.28 -8.42 -9.36
N TYR A 188 -6.12 -7.10 -9.37
CA TYR A 188 -6.40 -6.27 -8.21
C TYR A 188 -7.85 -5.83 -8.31
N THR A 189 -8.70 -6.36 -7.44
CA THR A 189 -10.05 -5.84 -7.28
C THR A 189 -9.98 -4.62 -6.37
N SER A 190 -10.51 -3.50 -6.85
CA SER A 190 -10.66 -2.31 -6.03
C SER A 190 -12.14 -2.05 -5.76
N THR A 191 -12.49 -1.83 -4.50
CA THR A 191 -13.80 -1.29 -4.14
C THR A 191 -13.70 0.23 -4.17
N SER A 192 -14.53 0.86 -5.00
CA SER A 192 -14.62 2.33 -5.05
C SER A 192 -15.64 2.86 -4.05
N TYR A 193 -15.21 3.80 -3.22
CA TYR A 193 -16.04 4.50 -2.24
C TYR A 193 -16.17 5.96 -2.62
N ARG A 194 -17.40 6.46 -2.67
CA ARG A 194 -17.66 7.88 -2.95
C ARG A 194 -17.62 8.68 -1.65
N LEU A 195 -16.87 9.79 -1.66
CA LEU A 195 -16.92 10.80 -0.61
C LEU A 195 -17.34 12.15 -1.19
N ASP A 196 -18.25 12.82 -0.52
CA ASP A 196 -18.65 14.20 -0.84
C ASP A 196 -19.03 14.97 0.42
N SER A 197 -19.36 16.24 0.29
CA SER A 197 -19.66 17.08 1.46
C SER A 197 -20.89 16.59 2.24
N SER A 198 -21.80 15.82 1.64
CA SER A 198 -22.92 15.20 2.36
C SER A 198 -22.55 13.83 2.94
N HIS A 199 -21.57 13.13 2.38
CA HIS A 199 -21.05 11.86 2.89
C HIS A 199 -19.51 11.92 3.01
N PRO A 200 -18.96 12.67 3.98
CA PRO A 200 -17.52 12.91 4.07
C PRO A 200 -16.76 11.74 4.70
N LYS A 201 -17.43 10.65 5.09
CA LYS A 201 -16.83 9.51 5.79
C LYS A 201 -17.26 8.19 5.19
N VAL A 202 -16.33 7.25 5.11
CA VAL A 202 -16.61 5.87 4.72
C VAL A 202 -15.84 4.89 5.60
N LYS A 203 -16.49 3.77 5.93
CA LYS A 203 -15.88 2.68 6.69
C LYS A 203 -15.32 1.63 5.73
N ILE A 204 -14.09 1.20 5.98
CA ILE A 204 -13.39 0.13 5.25
C ILE A 204 -12.89 -0.87 6.28
N GLY A 205 -13.52 -2.04 6.35
CA GLY A 205 -13.31 -2.99 7.44
C GLY A 205 -13.64 -2.35 8.80
N GLU A 206 -12.65 -2.22 9.68
CA GLU A 206 -12.77 -1.53 10.97
C GLU A 206 -12.29 -0.07 10.95
N ASP A 207 -11.65 0.36 9.87
CA ASP A 207 -11.06 1.67 9.74
C ASP A 207 -11.99 2.67 9.04
N TRP A 208 -11.74 3.95 9.25
CA TRP A 208 -12.50 5.04 8.62
C TRP A 208 -11.59 5.91 7.77
N ILE A 209 -12.06 6.26 6.58
CA ILE A 209 -11.50 7.35 5.78
C ILE A 209 -12.45 8.54 5.89
N GLU A 210 -11.88 9.70 6.20
CA GLU A 210 -12.61 10.96 6.31
C GLU A 210 -12.06 12.02 5.36
N MET A 211 -12.93 12.61 4.56
CA MET A 211 -12.68 13.84 3.81
C MET A 211 -12.85 15.03 4.75
N LYS A 212 -11.74 15.66 5.11
CA LYS A 212 -11.69 16.83 6.01
C LYS A 212 -12.08 18.11 5.30
N SER A 213 -11.70 18.26 4.02
CA SER A 213 -12.11 19.38 3.19
C SER A 213 -12.06 19.02 1.70
N ASN A 214 -12.83 19.75 0.92
CA ASN A 214 -12.86 19.69 -0.55
C ASN A 214 -13.21 21.09 -1.04
N THR A 215 -12.20 21.95 -1.13
CA THR A 215 -12.37 23.37 -1.44
C THR A 215 -11.33 23.77 -2.48
N ASP A 216 -11.75 24.47 -3.52
CA ASP A 216 -10.87 25.04 -4.55
C ASP A 216 -9.91 24.02 -5.18
N GLY A 217 -10.41 22.82 -5.47
CA GLY A 217 -9.61 21.73 -6.06
C GLY A 217 -8.66 21.05 -5.08
N GLU A 218 -8.60 21.48 -3.81
CA GLU A 218 -7.82 20.84 -2.74
C GLU A 218 -8.73 19.91 -1.93
N VAL A 219 -8.44 18.61 -2.01
CA VAL A 219 -9.11 17.56 -1.24
C VAL A 219 -8.18 17.10 -0.13
N LYS A 220 -8.63 17.19 1.13
CA LYS A 220 -7.90 16.70 2.31
C LYS A 220 -8.56 15.44 2.83
N LEU A 221 -7.79 14.37 2.95
CA LEU A 221 -8.19 13.10 3.53
C LEU A 221 -7.44 12.83 4.83
N SER A 222 -8.09 12.09 5.72
CA SER A 222 -7.50 11.59 6.96
C SER A 222 -7.93 10.14 7.17
N TYR A 223 -6.96 9.27 7.44
CA TYR A 223 -7.18 7.83 7.62
C TYR A 223 -6.06 7.18 8.45
N PRO A 224 -6.28 6.01 9.07
CA PRO A 224 -5.22 5.25 9.71
C PRO A 224 -4.10 4.91 8.74
N LYS A 225 -2.84 5.08 9.14
CA LYS A 225 -1.68 4.84 8.28
C LYS A 225 -1.62 3.40 7.74
N SER A 226 -2.17 2.44 8.48
CA SER A 226 -2.35 1.05 8.05
C SER A 226 -3.14 0.90 6.73
N LEU A 227 -3.99 1.88 6.38
CA LEU A 227 -4.72 1.91 5.12
C LEU A 227 -3.94 2.49 3.94
N SER A 228 -2.82 3.18 4.16
CA SER A 228 -2.07 3.85 3.09
C SER A 228 -1.67 2.89 1.96
N GLU A 229 -1.25 1.67 2.30
CA GLU A 229 -0.86 0.63 1.33
C GLU A 229 -2.04 -0.04 0.60
N LYS A 230 -3.27 0.19 1.06
CA LYS A 230 -4.51 -0.34 0.46
C LYS A 230 -5.24 0.71 -0.37
N LEU A 231 -4.95 1.99 -0.14
CA LEU A 231 -5.53 3.10 -0.89
C LEU A 231 -4.85 3.16 -2.26
N SER A 232 -5.58 2.69 -3.27
CA SER A 232 -5.00 2.42 -4.59
C SER A 232 -4.99 3.67 -5.46
N ASP A 233 -6.07 4.46 -5.40
CA ASP A 233 -6.14 5.76 -6.05
C ASP A 233 -7.18 6.70 -5.41
N VAL A 234 -6.99 8.00 -5.66
CA VAL A 234 -7.92 9.07 -5.30
C VAL A 234 -8.22 9.89 -6.54
N GLN A 235 -9.44 9.76 -7.04
CA GLN A 235 -9.88 10.34 -8.28
C GLN A 235 -11.04 11.33 -8.05
N GLY A 236 -10.88 12.53 -8.58
CA GLY A 236 -11.93 13.54 -8.61
C GLY A 236 -12.78 13.39 -9.87
N TYR A 237 -14.08 13.62 -9.77
CA TYR A 237 -15.03 13.58 -10.88
C TYR A 237 -15.84 14.87 -10.96
N TYR A 238 -16.13 15.30 -12.18
CA TYR A 238 -17.08 16.38 -12.43
C TYR A 238 -18.52 15.88 -12.48
N LYS A 239 -19.50 16.79 -12.60
CA LYS A 239 -20.93 16.46 -12.57
C LYS A 239 -21.38 15.52 -13.69
N ASN A 240 -20.63 15.44 -14.79
CA ASN A 240 -20.89 14.57 -15.94
C ASN A 240 -19.99 13.34 -15.98
N ASP A 241 -19.44 12.92 -14.84
CA ASP A 241 -18.60 11.73 -14.66
C ASP A 241 -17.25 11.76 -15.41
N ARG A 242 -16.86 12.91 -15.98
CA ARG A 242 -15.48 13.12 -16.45
C ARG A 242 -14.53 13.21 -15.26
N ALA A 243 -13.42 12.48 -15.34
CA ALA A 243 -12.39 12.48 -14.32
C ALA A 243 -11.55 13.75 -14.40
N PHE A 244 -11.31 14.39 -13.25
CA PHE A 244 -10.43 15.55 -13.15
C PHE A 244 -8.97 15.16 -13.26
N ARG A 245 -8.19 16.01 -13.91
CA ARG A 245 -6.75 15.92 -13.90
C ARG A 245 -6.21 16.23 -12.50
N ARG A 246 -5.42 15.31 -11.94
CA ARG A 246 -4.67 15.50 -10.70
C ARG A 246 -3.35 16.22 -11.00
N SER A 247 -3.06 17.30 -10.27
CA SER A 247 -1.82 18.07 -10.41
C SER A 247 -0.75 17.69 -9.38
N GLY A 248 -1.13 16.94 -8.34
CA GLY A 248 -0.21 16.36 -7.38
C GLY A 248 -0.89 15.90 -6.10
N SER A 249 -0.08 15.36 -5.20
CA SER A 249 -0.49 15.00 -3.84
C SER A 249 0.65 15.20 -2.84
N SER A 250 0.29 15.30 -1.56
CA SER A 250 1.25 15.29 -0.45
C SER A 250 0.63 14.58 0.73
N SER A 251 1.38 13.76 1.46
CA SER A 251 0.91 13.14 2.71
C SER A 251 1.95 13.24 3.81
N TYR A 252 1.47 13.19 5.05
CA TYR A 252 2.31 13.06 6.24
C TYR A 252 1.52 12.30 7.31
N SER A 253 2.22 11.69 8.26
CA SER A 253 1.58 10.93 9.33
C SER A 253 1.96 11.50 10.69
N ILE A 254 0.98 11.57 11.59
CA ILE A 254 1.17 11.96 12.98
C ILE A 254 0.52 10.94 13.91
N SER A 255 0.91 10.92 15.18
CA SER A 255 0.25 10.08 16.18
C SER A 255 -1.22 10.47 16.37
N SER A 256 -2.06 9.47 16.63
CA SER A 256 -3.49 9.67 16.90
C SER A 256 -3.74 10.55 18.12
N ALA A 257 -4.94 11.14 18.18
CA ALA A 257 -5.36 11.97 19.30
C ALA A 257 -5.35 11.20 20.63
N GLU A 258 -5.69 9.92 20.60
CA GLU A 258 -5.65 9.01 21.76
C GLU A 258 -4.23 8.80 22.26
N THR A 259 -3.28 8.56 21.35
CA THR A 259 -1.85 8.41 21.68
C THR A 259 -1.29 9.71 22.25
N ILE A 260 -1.60 10.85 21.64
CA ILE A 260 -1.18 12.17 22.14
C ILE A 260 -1.78 12.47 23.52
N ALA A 261 -3.06 12.16 23.74
CA ALA A 261 -3.70 12.33 25.03
C ALA A 261 -3.10 11.41 26.11
N TRP A 262 -2.71 10.19 25.75
CA TRP A 262 -2.00 9.27 26.63
C TRP A 262 -0.60 9.81 26.98
N LEU A 263 0.20 10.24 25.99
CA LEU A 263 1.53 10.83 26.21
C LEU A 263 1.47 12.03 27.15
N LYS A 264 0.51 12.94 26.95
CA LYS A 264 0.30 14.10 27.84
C LYS A 264 0.03 13.70 29.30
N LYS A 265 -0.63 12.56 29.53
CA LYS A 265 -0.91 12.03 30.89
C LYS A 265 0.29 11.29 31.49
N THR A 266 1.11 10.64 30.68
CA THR A 266 2.21 9.79 31.15
C THR A 266 3.52 10.54 31.35
N LEU A 267 3.78 11.58 30.55
CA LEU A 267 4.99 12.41 30.66
C LEU A 267 5.28 12.93 32.08
N PRO A 268 4.30 13.45 32.85
CA PRO A 268 4.54 13.87 34.23
C PRO A 268 5.02 12.73 35.14
N VAL A 269 4.57 11.50 34.89
CA VAL A 269 4.97 10.30 35.65
C VAL A 269 6.43 9.94 35.35
N TYR A 270 6.84 10.00 34.08
CA TYR A 270 8.23 9.76 33.69
C TYR A 270 9.17 10.83 34.25
N LYS A 271 8.79 12.12 34.18
CA LYS A 271 9.53 13.22 34.82
C LYS A 271 9.65 13.02 36.32
N GLN A 272 8.60 12.53 36.98
CA GLN A 272 8.64 12.18 38.40
C GLN A 272 9.60 11.01 38.68
N ALA A 273 9.63 9.98 37.84
CA ALA A 273 10.58 8.87 37.99
C ALA A 273 12.03 9.37 37.95
N ILE A 274 12.38 10.25 37.01
CA ILE A 274 13.71 10.87 36.95
C ILE A 274 14.01 11.65 38.23
N ALA A 275 13.07 12.49 38.70
CA ALA A 275 13.26 13.24 39.94
C ALA A 275 13.47 12.32 41.17
N LEU A 276 12.83 11.14 41.19
CA LEU A 276 13.04 10.16 42.25
C LEU A 276 14.38 9.43 42.11
N ILE A 277 14.87 9.19 40.90
CA ILE A 277 16.23 8.69 40.66
C ILE A 277 17.27 9.71 41.17
N ASP A 278 17.09 11.00 40.82
CA ASP A 278 17.98 12.08 41.25
C ASP A 278 18.02 12.26 42.77
N GLN A 279 16.87 12.04 43.43
CA GLN A 279 16.75 12.03 44.88
C GLN A 279 17.22 10.71 45.52
N GLN A 280 17.77 9.78 44.75
CA GLN A 280 18.19 8.44 45.19
C GLN A 280 17.07 7.61 45.86
N LYS A 281 15.81 7.91 45.54
CA LYS A 281 14.62 7.19 46.02
C LYS A 281 14.29 5.98 45.14
N LEU A 282 14.69 6.01 43.87
CA LEU A 282 14.72 4.86 42.97
C LEU A 282 16.18 4.60 42.61
N LYS A 283 16.69 3.42 42.94
CA LYS A 283 18.12 3.06 42.88
C LYS A 283 18.41 1.97 41.87
N THR A 284 17.41 1.22 41.44
CA THR A 284 17.53 0.11 40.49
C THR A 284 16.51 0.21 39.36
N ASP A 285 16.83 -0.40 38.22
CA ASP A 285 15.91 -0.57 37.09
C ASP A 285 14.56 -1.18 37.51
N GLN A 286 14.57 -2.17 38.40
CA GLN A 286 13.40 -2.88 38.92
C GLN A 286 12.49 -1.98 39.76
N GLU A 287 13.07 -1.09 40.56
CA GLU A 287 12.32 -0.10 41.32
C GLU A 287 11.66 0.92 40.39
N VAL A 288 12.36 1.35 39.34
CA VAL A 288 11.82 2.25 38.30
C VAL A 288 10.68 1.58 37.54
N ASP A 289 10.86 0.34 37.06
CA ASP A 289 9.83 -0.42 36.35
C ASP A 289 8.58 -0.64 37.24
N SER A 290 8.78 -0.99 38.50
CA SER A 290 7.69 -1.15 39.47
C SER A 290 6.93 0.16 39.71
N PHE A 291 7.65 1.27 39.86
CA PHE A 291 7.06 2.60 39.99
C PHE A 291 6.19 2.94 38.76
N LEU A 292 6.76 2.80 37.56
CA LEU A 292 6.08 3.11 36.30
C LEU A 292 4.85 2.22 36.08
N LYS A 293 4.97 0.90 36.26
CA LYS A 293 3.83 -0.03 36.14
C LYS A 293 2.67 0.29 37.08
N SER A 294 2.97 0.81 38.28
CA SER A 294 1.93 1.17 39.25
C SER A 294 1.21 2.49 38.96
N LYS A 295 1.79 3.35 38.11
CA LYS A 295 1.33 4.74 37.90
C LYS A 295 0.87 5.02 36.47
N LEU A 296 1.42 4.32 35.48
CA LEU A 296 1.11 4.57 34.09
C LEU A 296 -0.29 4.01 33.74
N PRO A 297 -1.14 4.81 33.07
CA PRO A 297 -2.36 4.30 32.47
C PRO A 297 -2.03 3.32 31.35
N GLN A 298 -2.96 2.40 31.07
CA GLN A 298 -2.83 1.46 29.96
C GLN A 298 -2.56 2.20 28.64
N LYS A 299 -1.52 1.78 27.92
CA LYS A 299 -1.19 2.30 26.59
C LYS A 299 -2.31 1.93 25.59
N PRO A 300 -2.66 2.82 24.64
CA PRO A 300 -3.49 2.43 23.50
C PRO A 300 -2.95 1.17 22.81
N ILE A 301 -3.85 0.33 22.30
CA ILE A 301 -3.53 -1.02 21.80
C ILE A 301 -2.60 -0.97 20.57
N GLU A 302 -2.62 0.12 19.81
CA GLU A 302 -1.68 0.40 18.73
C GLU A 302 -1.14 1.83 18.84
N ASP A 303 0.12 2.04 18.46
CA ASP A 303 0.64 3.36 18.11
C ASP A 303 -0.02 3.80 16.79
N ALA A 304 -1.33 4.07 16.87
CA ALA A 304 -2.15 4.43 15.73
C ALA A 304 -1.61 5.75 15.16
N GLN A 305 -0.98 5.68 14.00
CA GLN A 305 -0.65 6.86 13.22
C GLN A 305 -1.83 7.17 12.32
N ILE A 306 -2.18 8.45 12.25
CA ILE A 306 -3.14 8.97 11.29
C ILE A 306 -2.35 9.62 10.17
N GLU A 307 -2.65 9.21 8.95
CA GLU A 307 -2.18 9.87 7.75
C GLU A 307 -3.11 11.01 7.37
N PHE A 308 -2.52 12.13 6.98
CA PHE A 308 -3.21 13.28 6.41
C PHE A 308 -2.67 13.45 4.99
N ALA A 309 -3.55 13.25 4.00
CA ALA A 309 -3.21 13.34 2.60
C ALA A 309 -3.96 14.50 1.94
N LYS A 310 -3.29 15.19 1.02
CA LYS A 310 -3.83 16.27 0.21
C LYS A 310 -3.71 15.90 -1.25
N TYR A 311 -4.76 16.12 -2.00
CA TYR A 311 -4.85 15.88 -3.43
C TYR A 311 -5.30 17.16 -4.11
N TYR A 312 -4.64 17.50 -5.22
CA TYR A 312 -4.86 18.73 -5.96
C TYR A 312 -5.44 18.42 -7.34
N PHE A 313 -6.57 19.03 -7.66
CA PHE A 313 -7.32 18.81 -8.90
C PHE A 313 -7.57 20.13 -9.64
N ALA A 314 -7.76 20.04 -10.95
CA ALA A 314 -7.95 21.20 -11.82
C ALA A 314 -9.26 22.00 -11.60
N GLY A 315 -10.21 21.49 -10.79
CA GLY A 315 -11.52 22.11 -10.61
C GLY A 315 -12.27 21.67 -9.35
N PRO A 316 -13.50 22.14 -9.12
CA PRO A 316 -14.31 21.79 -7.96
C PRO A 316 -14.74 20.31 -8.00
N VAL A 317 -14.35 19.54 -6.98
CA VAL A 317 -14.33 18.07 -7.03
C VAL A 317 -15.59 17.43 -6.44
N LYS A 318 -16.10 16.35 -7.04
CA LYS A 318 -16.80 15.27 -6.31
C LYS A 318 -15.84 14.07 -6.23
N LEU A 319 -15.58 13.54 -5.03
CA LEU A 319 -14.48 12.60 -4.81
C LEU A 319 -14.94 11.14 -4.87
N TYR A 320 -14.15 10.30 -5.52
CA TYR A 320 -14.22 8.85 -5.39
C TYR A 320 -12.83 8.33 -5.01
N ILE A 321 -12.79 7.37 -4.08
CA ILE A 321 -11.58 6.73 -3.57
C ILE A 321 -11.63 5.27 -3.94
N GLY A 322 -10.60 4.78 -4.64
CA GLY A 322 -10.40 3.37 -4.90
C GLY A 322 -9.62 2.72 -3.76
N ILE A 323 -10.09 1.58 -3.28
CA ILE A 323 -9.42 0.77 -2.25
C ILE A 323 -9.16 -0.60 -2.84
N CYS A 324 -7.89 -0.95 -3.03
CA CYS A 324 -7.52 -2.31 -3.43
C CYS A 324 -7.61 -3.24 -2.22
N GLU A 325 -8.46 -4.26 -2.34
CA GLU A 325 -8.43 -5.41 -1.44
C GLU A 325 -7.38 -6.38 -2.02
N LYS A 326 -6.20 -6.44 -1.39
CA LYS A 326 -5.15 -7.39 -1.76
C LYS A 326 -5.48 -8.80 -1.29
#